data_AF-I3UCL7-F1
#
_entry.id   AF-I3UCL7-F1
#
_cell.length_a   1.000
_cell.length_b   1.000
_cell.length_c   1.000
_cell.angle_alpha   90.00
_cell.angle_beta   90.00
_cell.angle_gamma   90.00
#
_symmetry.space_group_name_H-M   'P 1'
#
loop_
_entity.id
_entity.type
_entity.pdbx_description
1 polymer ?
#
loop_
_entity_poly.entity_id
_entity_poly.type
_entity_poly.pdbx_seq_one_letter_code
_entity_poly.pdbx_strand_id
1 'polypeptide(L)' 'MHQVCRFALATGARANEILSLTWDKVDIDRSLAWVTNDLAKNGKARPMPLNREAIALL' A
#
# COMPACT_ATOMS: atom_id res chain seq x y z
N MET A 1 5.09 13.24 7.21
CA MET A 1 5.49 11.89 7.67
C MET A 1 4.46 11.17 8.54
N HIS A 2 3.69 11.85 9.41
CA HIS A 2 2.70 11.19 10.28
C HIS A 2 1.69 10.29 9.54
N GLN A 3 1.12 10.77 8.43
CA GLN A 3 0.16 9.99 7.63
C GLN A 3 0.79 8.73 7.02
N VAL A 4 2.01 8.84 6.50
CA VAL A 4 2.76 7.69 5.94
C VAL A 4 3.01 6.65 7.02
N CYS A 5 3.38 7.06 8.24
CA CYS A 5 3.58 6.12 9.35
C CYS A 5 2.27 5.42 9.76
N ARG A 6 1.14 6.13 9.79
CA ARG A 6 -0.17 5.53 10.07
C ARG A 6 -0.58 4.55 8.97
N PHE A 7 -0.39 4.92 7.71
CA PHE A 7 -0.66 4.03 6.58
C PHE A 7 0.21 2.78 6.64
N ALA A 8 1.50 2.93 6.96
CA ALA A 8 2.43 1.81 7.18
C ALA A 8 1.97 0.89 8.31
N LEU A 9 1.53 1.46 9.43
CA LEU A 9 1.01 0.70 10.57
C LEU A 9 -0.27 -0.07 10.22
N ALA A 10 -1.15 0.55 9.41
CA ALA A 10 -2.42 -0.04 9.00
C ALA A 10 -2.26 -1.17 7.96
N THR A 11 -1.24 -1.11 7.11
CA THR A 11 -1.07 -2.02 5.95
C THR A 11 0.13 -2.97 6.06
N GLY A 12 1.07 -2.71 6.97
CA GLY A 12 2.35 -3.42 7.06
C GLY A 12 3.29 -3.13 5.88
N ALA A 13 3.04 -2.06 5.12
CA ALA A 13 3.83 -1.68 3.96
C ALA A 13 5.17 -1.04 4.35
N ARG A 14 6.17 -1.22 3.49
CA ARG A 14 7.45 -0.52 3.61
C ARG A 14 7.32 0.91 3.11
N ALA A 15 8.17 1.80 3.61
CA ALA A 15 8.16 3.20 3.19
C ALA A 15 8.30 3.37 1.67
N ASN A 16 9.14 2.57 1.00
CA ASN A 16 9.25 2.63 -0.48
C ASN A 16 7.96 2.17 -1.18
N GLU A 17 7.33 1.09 -0.70
CA GLU A 17 6.06 0.57 -1.26
C GLU A 17 4.96 1.65 -1.16
N ILE A 18 4.91 2.41 -0.07
CA ILE A 18 3.92 3.48 0.14
C ILE A 18 4.23 4.70 -0.74
N LEU A 19 5.49 5.16 -0.74
CA LEU A 19 5.90 6.38 -1.45
C LEU A 19 5.93 6.21 -2.97
N SER A 20 5.97 4.96 -3.46
CA SER A 20 5.90 4.62 -4.88
C SER A 20 4.52 4.14 -5.33
N LEU A 21 3.52 4.13 -4.43
CA LEU A 21 2.16 3.73 -4.77
C LEU A 21 1.49 4.77 -5.67
N THR A 22 0.87 4.30 -6.76
CA THR A 22 0.12 5.12 -7.71
C THR A 22 -1.35 4.69 -7.76
N TRP A 23 -2.24 5.59 -8.16
CA TRP A 23 -3.69 5.34 -8.15
C TRP A 23 -4.12 4.16 -9.03
N ASP A 24 -3.40 3.87 -10.13
CA ASP A 24 -3.65 2.70 -10.97
C ASP A 24 -3.35 1.35 -10.29
N LYS A 25 -2.66 1.38 -9.14
CA LYS A 25 -2.38 0.21 -8.30
C LYS A 25 -3.35 0.08 -7.13
N VAL A 26 -4.32 0.98 -6.98
CA VAL A 26 -5.29 0.97 -5.88
C VAL A 26 -6.66 0.59 -6.41
N ASP A 27 -7.25 -0.43 -5.80
CA ASP A 27 -8.62 -0.87 -6.03
C ASP A 27 -9.41 -0.67 -4.73
N ILE A 28 -10.14 0.45 -4.66
CA ILE A 28 -10.91 0.84 -3.47
C ILE A 28 -12.09 -0.11 -3.25
N ASP A 29 -12.76 -0.53 -4.34
CA ASP A 29 -13.91 -1.43 -4.29
C ASP A 29 -13.53 -2.78 -3.68
N ARG A 30 -12.32 -3.27 -3.99
CA ARG A 30 -11.77 -4.50 -3.40
C ARG A 30 -10.99 -4.26 -2.12
N SER A 31 -10.78 -3.00 -1.72
CA SER A 31 -9.97 -2.63 -0.56
C SER A 31 -8.56 -3.23 -0.65
N LEU A 32 -7.94 -3.10 -1.82
CA LEU A 32 -6.63 -3.67 -2.14
C LEU A 32 -5.74 -2.65 -2.83
N ALA A 33 -4.44 -2.71 -2.56
CA ALA A 33 -3.40 -2.08 -3.35
C ALA A 33 -2.45 -3.15 -3.91
N TRP A 34 -1.84 -2.90 -5.05
CA TRP A 34 -0.88 -3.80 -5.68
C TRP A 34 0.54 -3.31 -5.45
N VAL A 35 1.33 -4.10 -4.73
CA VAL A 35 2.78 -3.89 -4.65
C VAL A 35 3.39 -4.62 -5.84
N THR A 36 4.03 -3.87 -6.74
CA THR A 36 4.69 -4.41 -7.93
C THR A 36 5.98 -5.16 -7.56
N ASN A 37 6.45 -5.99 -8.48
CA ASN A 37 7.62 -6.86 -8.26
C ASN A 37 8.92 -6.10 -8.00
N ASP A 38 9.10 -4.96 -8.66
CA ASP A 38 10.24 -4.05 -8.49
C ASP A 38 10.27 -3.38 -7.10
N LEU A 39 9.10 -3.20 -6.48
CA LEU A 39 8.98 -2.61 -5.13
C LEU A 39 8.97 -3.67 -4.03
N ALA A 40 8.55 -4.90 -4.34
CA ALA A 40 8.49 -5.99 -3.39
C ALA A 40 9.89 -6.52 -3.05
N LYS A 41 10.19 -6.68 -1.75
CA LYS A 41 11.48 -7.22 -1.26
C LYS A 41 11.92 -8.52 -1.93
N ASN A 42 10.98 -9.38 -2.30
CA ASN A 42 11.27 -10.70 -2.87
C ASN A 42 11.12 -10.75 -4.40
N GLY A 43 10.97 -9.61 -5.07
CA GLY A 43 10.79 -9.56 -6.53
C GLY A 43 9.44 -10.10 -7.02
N LYS A 44 8.47 -10.30 -6.12
CA LYS A 44 7.17 -10.89 -6.43
C LYS A 44 6.06 -9.90 -6.10
N ALA A 45 5.27 -9.56 -7.11
CA ALA A 45 4.10 -8.73 -6.91
C ALA A 45 3.14 -9.37 -5.92
N ARG A 46 2.52 -8.57 -5.06
CA ARG A 46 1.61 -9.05 -4.03
C ARG A 46 0.46 -8.06 -3.80
N PRO A 47 -0.73 -8.55 -3.44
CA PRO A 47 -1.76 -7.68 -2.92
C PRO A 47 -1.37 -7.17 -1.52
N MET A 48 -1.72 -5.92 -1.25
CA MET A 48 -1.63 -5.24 0.02
C MET A 48 -3.06 -4.89 0.45
N PRO A 49 -3.61 -5.57 1.47
CA PRO A 49 -4.93 -5.24 2.00
C PRO A 49 -4.98 -3.82 2.56
N LEU A 50 -6.03 -3.10 2.19
CA LEU A 50 -6.33 -1.77 2.70
C LEU A 50 -7.49 -1.89 3.69
N ASN A 51 -7.19 -1.78 4.98
CA ASN A 51 -8.25 -1.69 5.97
C ASN A 51 -8.96 -0.33 5.88
N ARG A 52 -10.05 -0.15 6.64
CA ARG A 52 -10.83 1.09 6.63
C ARG A 52 -10.00 2.33 6.96
N GLU A 53 -9.01 2.21 7.84
CA GLU A 53 -8.11 3.31 8.17
C GLU A 53 -7.18 3.65 7.00
N ALA A 54 -6.59 2.64 6.35
CA ALA A 54 -5.75 2.84 5.18
C ALA A 54 -6.52 3.51 4.04
N ILE A 55 -7.77 3.11 3.78
CA ILE A 55 -8.63 3.73 2.77
C ILE A 55 -8.93 5.20 3.11
N ALA A 56 -9.17 5.51 4.39
CA ALA A 56 -9.43 6.89 4.84
C ALA A 56 -8.19 7.80 4.78
N LEU A 57 -6.99 7.23 4.58
CA LEU A 57 -5.72 7.94 4.48
C LEU A 57 -5.23 8.14 3.04
N LEU A 58 -5.89 7.52 2.06
CA LEU A 58 -5.65 7.70 0.62
C LEU A 58 -6.29 9.00 0.13
#